data_AF-A0A6H9I3N1-F1
#
_entry.id   AF-A0A6H9I3N1-F1
#
_cell.length_a   1.000
_cell.length_b   1.000
_cell.length_c   1.000
_cell.angle_alpha   90.00
_cell.angle_beta   90.00
_cell.angle_gamma   90.00
#
_symmetry.space_group_name_H-M   'P 1'
#
loop_
_entity.id
_entity.type
_entity.pdbx_description
1 polymer ?
#
loop_
_entity_poly.entity_id
_entity_poly.type
_entity_poly.pdbx_seq_one_letter_code
_entity_poly.pdbx_strand_id
1 'polypeptide(L)'
;GDGTTYRWKFGSPNISTVLLNVDAEFDSSYSFVNSGLDVILSGIGLDPGDSIVGQWAVWAYNGLDSLKSAQTYNITFKRQDKGDFLVMYDSASSSGRTSRDSVINVLNQLNKTYDLFNRGGQTSTDAMTMRGYKGVILLGQGTSVLSTKQKDSVIAYLNSGGTTVATKSKLIIFSEDVGYQFGRNGSTYQDLNFINNYLGWDFVADRPGASQQGLIGSYINSGLADSTIGSWPEVIKKHNQPGTSQHVLYLYRRHINNPDSAHAIGMYEEKWNVATFGTDVRSIRNANGGASGGPVHRILKAAIDYVNEEASGLSGVYFYRLHSADFIDVKRMVLLK
;
A
#
# COMPACT_ATOMS: atom_id res chain seq x y z
N GLY A 1 -4.76 34.76 20.99
CA GLY A 1 -5.25 36.16 21.04
C GLY A 1 -4.04 37.06 21.01
N ASP A 2 -4.15 38.25 20.42
CA ASP A 2 -2.99 39.12 20.13
C ASP A 2 -2.13 39.33 21.39
N GLY A 3 -0.91 38.78 21.36
CA GLY A 3 0.08 38.86 22.44
C GLY A 3 0.19 37.63 23.35
N THR A 4 -0.62 36.58 23.16
CA THR A 4 -0.52 35.33 23.93
C THR A 4 -0.37 34.13 23.01
N THR A 5 0.67 33.33 23.23
CA THR A 5 0.83 32.03 22.57
C THR A 5 0.39 30.88 23.45
N TYR A 6 -0.07 29.78 22.86
CA TYR A 6 -0.61 28.64 23.57
C TYR A 6 0.20 27.37 23.30
N ARG A 7 0.33 26.54 24.35
CA ARG A 7 0.92 25.20 24.27
C ARG A 7 0.05 24.17 24.94
N TRP A 8 -0.19 23.06 24.25
CA TRP A 8 -0.89 21.91 24.78
C TRP A 8 0.16 20.94 25.28
N LYS A 9 0.03 20.52 26.54
CA LYS A 9 0.95 19.58 27.16
C LYS A 9 0.23 18.35 27.62
N PHE A 10 0.84 17.20 27.35
CA PHE A 10 0.48 15.92 27.93
C PHE A 10 1.62 15.40 28.79
N GLY A 11 1.27 14.89 29.96
CA GLY A 11 2.23 14.21 30.84
C GLY A 11 1.67 12.92 31.41
N SER A 12 2.58 11.97 31.69
CA SER A 12 2.25 10.65 32.24
C SER A 12 3.20 10.30 33.39
N PRO A 13 2.69 9.76 34.52
CA PRO A 13 1.28 9.43 34.79
C PRO A 13 0.40 10.66 35.05
N ASN A 14 0.99 11.84 35.21
CA ASN A 14 0.29 13.09 35.42
C ASN A 14 1.04 14.25 34.73
N ILE A 15 0.45 15.45 34.76
CA ILE A 15 0.95 16.60 33.99
C ILE A 15 2.32 17.13 34.46
N SER A 16 2.85 16.65 35.59
CA SER A 16 4.17 17.08 36.07
C SER A 16 5.33 16.47 35.27
N THR A 17 5.11 15.32 34.62
CA THR A 17 6.08 14.65 33.74
C THR A 17 5.64 14.78 32.29
N VAL A 18 5.97 15.92 31.66
CA VAL A 18 5.53 16.25 30.30
C VAL A 18 6.25 15.37 29.27
N LEU A 19 5.47 14.68 28.43
CA LEU A 19 5.95 13.83 27.33
C LEU A 19 5.69 14.45 25.96
N LEU A 20 4.63 15.24 25.83
CA LEU A 20 4.28 15.91 24.58
C LEU A 20 4.05 17.40 24.85
N ASN A 21 4.56 18.22 23.94
CA ASN A 21 4.34 19.65 23.92
C ASN A 21 4.01 20.06 22.48
N VAL A 22 2.83 20.67 22.27
CA VAL A 22 2.35 21.09 20.95
C VAL A 22 2.09 22.59 21.00
N ASP A 23 2.83 23.33 20.19
CA ASP A 23 2.65 24.77 20.00
C ASP A 23 1.45 25.00 19.06
N ALA A 24 0.45 25.81 19.47
CA ALA A 24 -0.59 26.32 18.56
C ALA A 24 -0.46 27.83 18.32
N GLU A 25 0.72 28.39 18.58
CA GLU A 25 0.99 29.81 18.38
C GLU A 25 -0.13 30.66 19.02
N PHE A 26 -0.78 31.54 18.28
CA PHE A 26 -1.81 32.45 18.80
C PHE A 26 -3.22 31.84 18.90
N ASP A 27 -3.41 30.63 18.39
CA ASP A 27 -4.71 29.96 18.37
C ASP A 27 -5.03 29.38 19.75
N SER A 28 -6.28 29.51 20.21
CA SER A 28 -6.77 28.92 21.46
C SER A 28 -7.41 27.53 21.27
N SER A 29 -7.40 27.03 20.03
CA SER A 29 -7.88 25.70 19.66
C SER A 29 -6.85 25.02 18.78
N TYR A 30 -6.61 23.73 18.99
CA TYR A 30 -5.73 22.93 18.15
C TYR A 30 -6.46 21.68 17.67
N SER A 31 -6.29 21.35 16.39
CA SER A 31 -6.87 20.17 15.76
C SER A 31 -5.77 19.28 15.22
N PHE A 32 -5.80 17.99 15.56
CA PHE A 32 -4.89 17.01 14.96
C PHE A 32 -5.55 16.35 13.76
N VAL A 33 -4.78 16.15 12.70
CA VAL A 33 -5.07 15.06 11.76
C VAL A 33 -4.64 13.76 12.43
N ASN A 34 -5.46 12.70 12.34
CA ASN A 34 -5.16 11.40 12.98
C ASN A 34 -3.76 10.86 12.65
N SER A 35 -3.26 11.12 11.44
CA SER A 35 -1.89 10.77 11.03
C SER A 35 -0.82 11.53 11.80
N GLY A 36 -1.02 12.82 12.10
CA GLY A 36 -0.11 13.62 12.91
C GLY A 36 -0.07 13.13 14.36
N LEU A 37 -1.22 12.79 14.93
CA LEU A 37 -1.29 12.25 16.29
C LEU A 37 -0.60 10.88 16.38
N ASP A 38 -0.80 9.98 15.40
CA ASP A 38 -0.10 8.67 15.35
C ASP A 38 1.43 8.82 15.32
N VAL A 39 1.95 9.80 14.59
CA VAL A 39 3.39 10.10 14.51
C VAL A 39 3.92 10.61 15.84
N ILE A 40 3.18 11.52 16.46
CA ILE A 40 3.52 12.05 17.78
C ILE A 40 3.57 10.92 18.83
N LEU A 41 2.56 10.06 18.85
CA LEU A 41 2.50 8.93 19.80
C LEU A 41 3.64 7.92 19.55
N SER A 42 3.95 7.65 18.28
CA SER A 42 5.13 6.83 17.93
C SER A 42 6.44 7.47 18.40
N GLY A 43 6.56 8.80 18.33
CA GLY A 43 7.76 9.55 18.72
C GLY A 43 8.01 9.55 20.24
N ILE A 44 6.97 9.38 21.05
CA ILE A 44 7.09 9.18 22.50
C ILE A 44 7.20 7.70 22.90
N GLY A 45 7.40 6.80 21.92
CA GLY A 45 7.72 5.39 22.14
C GLY A 45 6.52 4.44 22.23
N LEU A 46 5.31 4.83 21.80
CA LEU A 46 4.16 3.91 21.76
C LEU A 46 4.16 3.08 20.47
N ASP A 47 4.15 1.76 20.62
CA ASP A 47 3.89 0.84 19.53
C ASP A 47 2.39 0.78 19.19
N PRO A 48 1.99 0.35 17.97
CA PRO A 48 0.58 0.14 17.67
C PRO A 48 -0.05 -0.86 18.63
N GLY A 49 -1.20 -0.49 19.21
CA GLY A 49 -1.87 -1.24 20.27
C GLY A 49 -1.61 -0.72 21.68
N ASP A 50 -0.47 -0.05 21.88
CA ASP A 50 -0.11 0.51 23.18
C ASP A 50 -1.05 1.64 23.58
N SER A 51 -1.15 1.82 24.89
CA SER A 51 -1.91 2.91 25.50
C SER A 51 -1.06 3.60 26.55
N ILE A 52 -1.17 4.92 26.60
CA ILE A 52 -0.57 5.73 27.66
C ILE A 52 -1.66 6.54 28.35
N VAL A 53 -1.76 6.34 29.66
CA VAL A 53 -2.69 7.09 30.52
C VAL A 53 -1.95 8.29 31.09
N GLY A 54 -2.59 9.45 31.06
CA GLY A 54 -1.99 10.64 31.64
C GLY A 54 -2.97 11.80 31.72
N GLN A 55 -2.41 12.99 31.77
CA GLN A 55 -3.15 14.23 31.92
C GLN A 55 -2.78 15.23 30.84
N TRP A 56 -3.77 16.00 30.44
CA TRP A 56 -3.66 17.05 29.44
C TRP A 56 -4.07 18.40 30.02
N ALA A 57 -3.27 19.44 29.76
CA ALA A 57 -3.59 20.82 30.10
C ALA A 57 -2.96 21.80 29.09
N VAL A 58 -3.47 23.03 29.06
CA VAL A 58 -3.02 24.08 28.14
C VAL A 58 -2.29 25.16 28.93
N TRP A 59 -1.21 25.71 28.38
CA TRP A 59 -0.53 26.87 28.92
C TRP A 59 -0.68 28.05 27.95
N ALA A 60 -1.05 29.19 28.49
CA ALA A 60 -0.93 30.48 27.83
C ALA A 60 0.43 31.10 28.20
N TYR A 61 1.09 31.72 27.24
CA TYR A 61 2.39 32.38 27.38
C TYR A 61 2.33 33.82 26.89
N ASN A 62 2.91 34.73 27.65
CA ASN A 62 3.17 36.11 27.24
C ASN A 62 4.62 36.44 27.60
N GLY A 63 5.53 36.33 26.61
CA GLY A 63 6.96 36.39 26.86
C GLY A 63 7.46 35.25 27.76
N LEU A 64 8.03 35.60 28.91
CA LEU A 64 8.51 34.64 29.92
C LEU A 64 7.42 34.20 30.91
N ASP A 65 6.31 34.94 30.97
CA ASP A 65 5.20 34.62 31.86
C ASP A 65 4.32 33.53 31.27
N SER A 66 3.81 32.65 32.13
CA SER A 66 2.89 31.60 31.70
C SER A 66 1.80 31.33 32.72
N LEU A 67 0.61 30.97 32.21
CA LEU A 67 -0.53 30.57 33.01
C LEU A 67 -1.06 29.23 32.51
N LYS A 68 -1.16 28.26 33.42
CA LYS A 68 -1.80 26.96 33.14
C LYS A 68 -3.32 27.10 33.14
N SER A 69 -4.01 26.36 32.29
CA SER A 69 -5.47 26.20 32.31
C SER A 69 -5.95 25.71 33.68
N ALA A 70 -7.10 26.23 34.13
CA ALA A 70 -7.71 25.80 35.38
C ALA A 70 -8.07 24.30 35.35
N GLN A 71 -8.56 23.81 34.20
CA GLN A 71 -8.87 22.42 33.98
C GLN A 71 -7.62 21.61 33.60
N THR A 72 -7.57 20.38 34.10
CA THR A 72 -6.65 19.33 33.66
C THR A 72 -7.49 18.08 33.41
N TYR A 73 -7.39 17.51 32.22
CA TYR A 73 -8.20 16.36 31.82
C TYR A 73 -7.39 15.09 31.90
N ASN A 74 -7.98 14.04 32.48
CA ASN A 74 -7.44 12.69 32.33
C ASN A 74 -7.72 12.22 30.91
N ILE A 75 -6.69 11.75 30.22
CA ILE A 75 -6.79 11.26 28.84
C ILE A 75 -5.98 9.97 28.72
N THR A 76 -6.52 9.02 27.97
CA THR A 76 -5.78 7.84 27.53
C THR A 76 -5.56 7.99 26.04
N PHE A 77 -4.30 8.11 25.63
CA PHE A 77 -3.97 7.97 24.23
C PHE A 77 -3.74 6.49 23.95
N LYS A 78 -4.55 5.92 23.05
CA LYS A 78 -4.31 4.59 22.51
C LYS A 78 -3.85 4.73 21.07
N ARG A 79 -2.72 4.11 20.75
CA ARG A 79 -2.33 3.91 19.36
C ARG A 79 -3.11 2.72 18.84
N GLN A 80 -3.88 2.91 17.76
CA GLN A 80 -4.80 1.88 17.26
C GLN A 80 -4.08 0.55 17.01
N ASP A 81 -4.63 -0.56 17.54
CA ASP A 81 -4.24 -1.93 17.14
C ASP A 81 -4.52 -2.07 15.65
N LYS A 82 -3.53 -2.54 14.89
CA LYS A 82 -3.64 -2.68 13.43
C LYS A 82 -3.57 -4.12 13.03
N GLY A 83 -4.43 -4.52 12.09
CA GLY A 83 -4.24 -5.74 11.34
C GLY A 83 -2.93 -5.72 10.54
N ASP A 84 -2.52 -6.87 10.01
CA ASP A 84 -1.37 -6.94 9.12
C ASP A 84 -1.58 -6.06 7.88
N PHE A 85 -2.79 -6.04 7.33
CA PHE A 85 -3.13 -5.28 6.13
C PHE A 85 -4.25 -4.27 6.35
N LEU A 86 -4.16 -3.11 5.70
CA LEU A 86 -5.30 -2.24 5.47
C LEU A 86 -5.88 -2.52 4.08
N VAL A 87 -7.17 -2.88 4.00
CA VAL A 87 -7.88 -3.02 2.71
C VAL A 87 -8.74 -1.79 2.46
N MET A 88 -8.34 -0.97 1.49
CA MET A 88 -9.04 0.23 1.07
C MET A 88 -10.00 -0.09 -0.07
N TYR A 89 -11.29 0.21 0.08
CA TYR A 89 -12.32 -0.10 -0.91
C TYR A 89 -13.43 0.95 -0.93
N ASP A 90 -14.14 1.07 -2.05
CA ASP A 90 -15.37 1.85 -2.11
C ASP A 90 -16.57 0.96 -1.77
N SER A 91 -17.21 1.22 -0.64
CA SER A 91 -18.40 0.47 -0.20
C SER A 91 -19.67 0.82 -0.98
N ALA A 92 -19.73 1.94 -1.71
CA ALA A 92 -20.86 2.27 -2.55
C ALA A 92 -20.93 1.36 -3.79
N SER A 93 -19.77 0.98 -4.34
CA SER A 93 -19.66 0.06 -5.46
C SER A 93 -19.89 -1.40 -5.06
N SER A 94 -20.87 -2.07 -5.68
CA SER A 94 -21.09 -3.52 -5.50
C SER A 94 -19.89 -4.35 -5.95
N SER A 95 -19.27 -3.94 -7.05
CA SER A 95 -18.00 -4.46 -7.54
C SER A 95 -16.87 -4.24 -6.54
N GLY A 96 -16.80 -3.06 -5.92
CA GLY A 96 -15.84 -2.75 -4.87
C GLY A 96 -15.98 -3.67 -3.65
N ARG A 97 -17.21 -3.91 -3.18
CA ARG A 97 -17.49 -4.87 -2.09
C ARG A 97 -17.10 -6.31 -2.47
N THR A 98 -17.36 -6.72 -3.71
CA THR A 98 -16.99 -8.07 -4.20
C THR A 98 -15.47 -8.26 -4.27
N SER A 99 -14.72 -7.25 -4.72
CA SER A 99 -13.26 -7.26 -4.71
C SER A 99 -12.72 -7.33 -3.28
N ARG A 100 -13.29 -6.54 -2.35
CA ARG A 100 -12.94 -6.61 -0.91
C ARG A 100 -13.15 -8.02 -0.37
N ASP A 101 -14.31 -8.61 -0.62
CA ASP A 101 -14.65 -9.95 -0.11
C ASP A 101 -13.69 -11.02 -0.67
N SER A 102 -13.27 -10.87 -1.92
CA SER A 102 -12.27 -11.75 -2.54
C SER A 102 -10.89 -11.61 -1.88
N VAL A 103 -10.47 -10.39 -1.54
CA VAL A 103 -9.21 -10.12 -0.84
C VAL A 103 -9.22 -10.68 0.58
N ILE A 104 -10.25 -10.37 1.37
CA ILE A 104 -10.30 -10.82 2.78
C ILE A 104 -10.37 -12.34 2.88
N ASN A 105 -11.04 -13.01 1.94
CA ASN A 105 -11.07 -14.47 1.90
C ASN A 105 -9.66 -15.05 1.72
N VAL A 106 -8.83 -14.44 0.87
CA VAL A 106 -7.45 -14.86 0.69
C VAL A 106 -6.58 -14.50 1.89
N LEU A 107 -6.75 -13.31 2.48
CA LEU A 107 -6.01 -12.94 3.69
C LEU A 107 -6.30 -13.92 4.84
N ASN A 108 -7.55 -14.33 5.02
CA ASN A 108 -7.94 -15.36 5.97
C ASN A 108 -7.28 -16.71 5.67
N GLN A 109 -7.24 -17.13 4.39
CA GLN A 109 -6.54 -18.36 3.98
C GLN A 109 -5.03 -18.30 4.26
N LEU A 110 -4.44 -17.11 4.22
CA LEU A 110 -3.03 -16.86 4.51
C LEU A 110 -2.76 -16.57 6.00
N ASN A 111 -3.77 -16.69 6.88
CA ASN A 111 -3.70 -16.33 8.31
C ASN A 111 -3.17 -14.90 8.54
N LYS A 112 -3.61 -13.94 7.72
CA LYS A 112 -3.28 -12.52 7.84
C LYS A 112 -4.47 -11.74 8.41
N THR A 113 -4.20 -10.94 9.43
CA THR A 113 -5.20 -10.03 9.99
C THR A 113 -5.36 -8.80 9.10
N TYR A 114 -6.50 -8.12 9.18
CA TYR A 114 -6.73 -6.94 8.37
C TYR A 114 -7.73 -5.98 9.00
N ASP A 115 -7.61 -4.72 8.61
CA ASP A 115 -8.61 -3.68 8.82
C ASP A 115 -9.22 -3.25 7.48
N LEU A 116 -10.45 -2.73 7.54
CA LEU A 116 -11.17 -2.26 6.38
C LEU A 116 -11.32 -0.74 6.42
N PHE A 117 -10.99 -0.09 5.32
CA PHE A 117 -11.26 1.33 5.13
C PHE A 117 -12.20 1.55 3.95
N ASN A 118 -13.41 2.02 4.25
CA ASN A 118 -14.29 2.56 3.23
C ASN A 118 -13.75 3.91 2.79
N ARG A 119 -13.04 3.96 1.67
CA ARG A 119 -12.49 5.19 1.10
C ARG A 119 -13.55 6.02 0.38
N GLY A 120 -14.72 5.44 0.07
CA GLY A 120 -15.71 6.07 -0.81
C GLY A 120 -15.21 6.28 -2.24
N GLY A 121 -15.97 7.05 -3.02
CA GLY A 121 -15.67 7.30 -4.43
C GLY A 121 -14.50 8.27 -4.68
N GLN A 122 -14.25 8.55 -5.96
CA GLN A 122 -13.13 9.36 -6.46
C GLN A 122 -13.10 10.82 -5.96
N THR A 123 -14.22 11.33 -5.43
CA THR A 123 -14.35 12.68 -4.86
C THR A 123 -14.41 12.68 -3.34
N SER A 124 -14.27 11.52 -2.69
CA SER A 124 -14.35 11.40 -1.25
C SER A 124 -13.26 12.21 -0.54
N THR A 125 -13.64 12.82 0.58
CA THR A 125 -12.72 13.52 1.49
C THR A 125 -12.27 12.65 2.66
N ASP A 126 -12.71 11.38 2.68
CA ASP A 126 -12.29 10.40 3.68
C ASP A 126 -10.80 10.11 3.52
N ALA A 127 -10.07 10.16 4.63
CA ALA A 127 -8.67 9.81 4.69
C ALA A 127 -8.35 9.19 6.06
N MET A 128 -7.38 8.28 6.08
CA MET A 128 -6.86 7.72 7.32
C MET A 128 -5.35 7.51 7.22
N THR A 129 -4.70 7.39 8.37
CA THR A 129 -3.29 7.01 8.41
C THR A 129 -3.10 5.55 8.02
N MET A 130 -2.23 5.32 7.06
CA MET A 130 -1.78 3.98 6.64
C MET A 130 -0.56 3.50 7.41
N ARG A 131 -0.03 4.25 8.39
CA ARG A 131 1.32 3.99 8.97
C ARG A 131 1.54 2.61 9.55
N GLY A 132 1.40 2.28 10.83
CA GLY A 132 1.77 0.93 11.35
C GLY A 132 1.17 -0.37 10.75
N TYR A 133 0.60 -0.40 9.53
CA TYR A 133 0.23 -1.63 8.81
C TYR A 133 1.45 -2.28 8.13
N LYS A 134 1.48 -3.61 8.06
CA LYS A 134 2.53 -4.35 7.31
C LYS A 134 2.35 -4.21 5.80
N GLY A 135 1.15 -3.89 5.32
CA GLY A 135 0.91 -3.51 3.93
C GLY A 135 -0.47 -2.91 3.71
N VAL A 136 -0.63 -2.21 2.60
CA VAL A 136 -1.89 -1.61 2.16
C VAL A 136 -2.33 -2.27 0.85
N ILE A 137 -3.58 -2.71 0.79
CA ILE A 137 -4.22 -3.23 -0.41
C ILE A 137 -5.30 -2.23 -0.83
N LEU A 138 -5.10 -1.60 -1.98
CA LEU A 138 -6.00 -0.62 -2.56
C LEU A 138 -6.81 -1.24 -3.69
N LEU A 139 -8.13 -1.18 -3.54
CA LEU A 139 -9.07 -1.67 -4.53
C LEU A 139 -9.74 -0.49 -5.23
N GLY A 140 -9.45 -0.33 -6.52
CA GLY A 140 -10.15 0.57 -7.42
C GLY A 140 -11.40 -0.07 -8.03
N GLN A 141 -12.26 0.75 -8.63
CA GLN A 141 -13.39 0.27 -9.42
C GLN A 141 -13.80 1.30 -10.46
N GLY A 142 -13.79 0.91 -11.74
CA GLY A 142 -13.87 1.85 -12.86
C GLY A 142 -12.95 3.04 -12.66
N THR A 143 -13.41 4.22 -13.05
CA THR A 143 -12.72 5.50 -12.85
C THR A 143 -12.74 6.02 -11.40
N SER A 144 -12.89 5.13 -10.40
CA SER A 144 -12.70 5.46 -8.98
C SER A 144 -11.56 4.66 -8.40
N VAL A 145 -10.34 5.21 -8.48
CA VAL A 145 -9.14 4.63 -7.87
C VAL A 145 -8.83 5.29 -6.51
N LEU A 146 -8.56 6.60 -6.48
CA LEU A 146 -8.25 7.39 -5.27
C LEU A 146 -8.60 8.85 -5.48
N SER A 147 -9.24 9.48 -4.48
CA SER A 147 -9.33 10.95 -4.46
C SER A 147 -7.95 11.60 -4.24
N THR A 148 -7.84 12.90 -4.53
CA THR A 148 -6.59 13.67 -4.33
C THR A 148 -6.07 13.53 -2.90
N LYS A 149 -6.94 13.72 -1.90
CA LYS A 149 -6.57 13.63 -0.48
C LYS A 149 -6.10 12.23 -0.07
N GLN A 150 -6.69 11.19 -0.66
CA GLN A 150 -6.28 9.81 -0.40
C GLN A 150 -4.93 9.52 -1.05
N LYS A 151 -4.70 10.03 -2.26
CA LYS A 151 -3.40 9.94 -2.94
C LYS A 151 -2.29 10.63 -2.15
N ASP A 152 -2.55 11.84 -1.63
CA ASP A 152 -1.61 12.53 -0.74
C ASP A 152 -1.28 11.69 0.51
N SER A 153 -2.29 11.02 1.07
CA SER A 153 -2.11 10.12 2.21
C SER A 153 -1.26 8.89 1.83
N VAL A 154 -1.45 8.33 0.63
CA VAL A 154 -0.66 7.19 0.13
C VAL A 154 0.79 7.63 -0.08
N ILE A 155 1.02 8.79 -0.70
CA ILE A 155 2.36 9.36 -0.89
C ILE A 155 3.06 9.58 0.46
N ALA A 156 2.35 10.16 1.43
CA ALA A 156 2.87 10.37 2.78
C ALA A 156 3.17 9.06 3.53
N TYR A 157 2.45 7.98 3.23
CA TYR A 157 2.71 6.64 3.74
C TYR A 157 3.96 6.02 3.09
N LEU A 158 4.06 6.05 1.76
CA LEU A 158 5.20 5.49 1.03
C LEU A 158 6.51 6.16 1.47
N ASN A 159 6.54 7.49 1.55
CA ASN A 159 7.71 8.25 1.99
C ASN A 159 8.11 8.03 3.46
N SER A 160 7.19 7.49 4.28
CA SER A 160 7.44 7.22 5.70
C SER A 160 8.04 5.85 5.99
N GLY A 161 8.20 4.99 4.98
CA GLY A 161 8.82 3.69 5.16
C GLY A 161 10.29 3.78 5.53
N GLY A 162 10.76 2.78 6.28
CA GLY A 162 12.18 2.61 6.60
C GLY A 162 12.95 1.96 5.45
N THR A 163 14.27 1.84 5.62
CA THR A 163 15.19 1.36 4.56
C THR A 163 15.43 -0.16 4.59
N THR A 164 14.89 -0.87 5.58
CA THR A 164 14.93 -2.34 5.64
C THR A 164 13.62 -2.94 5.14
N VAL A 165 13.68 -4.13 4.53
CA VAL A 165 12.50 -4.84 3.99
C VAL A 165 11.35 -4.96 5.01
N ALA A 166 11.68 -5.16 6.29
CA ALA A 166 10.69 -5.26 7.37
C ALA A 166 9.96 -3.93 7.65
N THR A 167 10.65 -2.81 7.44
CA THR A 167 10.18 -1.46 7.78
C THR A 167 9.71 -0.64 6.59
N LYS A 168 9.94 -1.10 5.35
CA LYS A 168 9.45 -0.46 4.13
C LYS A 168 7.93 -0.38 4.13
N SER A 169 7.41 0.71 3.56
CA SER A 169 5.99 0.81 3.24
C SER A 169 5.65 -0.11 2.06
N LYS A 170 4.49 -0.75 2.09
CA LYS A 170 4.11 -1.76 1.10
C LYS A 170 2.72 -1.49 0.56
N LEU A 171 2.60 -1.34 -0.75
CA LEU A 171 1.35 -1.02 -1.43
C LEU A 171 1.05 -2.01 -2.55
N ILE A 172 -0.16 -2.55 -2.54
CA ILE A 172 -0.68 -3.39 -3.62
C ILE A 172 -1.93 -2.71 -4.16
N ILE A 173 -1.97 -2.45 -5.47
CA ILE A 173 -3.10 -1.83 -6.15
C ILE A 173 -3.72 -2.85 -7.08
N PHE A 174 -5.03 -3.05 -6.96
CA PHE A 174 -5.86 -3.72 -7.95
C PHE A 174 -6.93 -2.76 -8.40
N SER A 175 -6.85 -2.32 -9.64
CA SER A 175 -7.80 -1.37 -10.19
C SER A 175 -7.84 -1.48 -11.70
N GLU A 176 -9.03 -1.71 -12.24
CA GLU A 176 -9.32 -1.27 -13.60
C GLU A 176 -9.22 0.28 -13.68
N ASP A 177 -9.00 0.83 -14.88
CA ASP A 177 -8.89 2.27 -15.15
C ASP A 177 -7.79 3.07 -14.40
N VAL A 178 -6.85 2.44 -13.68
CA VAL A 178 -5.80 3.18 -12.93
C VAL A 178 -4.89 4.00 -13.85
N GLY A 179 -4.56 3.45 -15.02
CA GLY A 179 -3.75 4.13 -16.03
C GLY A 179 -4.55 5.20 -16.77
N TYR A 180 -5.79 4.89 -17.14
CA TYR A 180 -6.74 5.78 -17.77
C TYR A 180 -7.04 7.00 -16.91
N GLN A 181 -7.11 6.80 -15.58
CA GLN A 181 -7.38 7.86 -14.63
C GLN A 181 -6.13 8.70 -14.32
N PHE A 182 -4.98 8.09 -14.06
CA PHE A 182 -3.81 8.84 -13.58
C PHE A 182 -2.75 9.13 -14.66
N GLY A 183 -2.69 8.35 -15.73
CA GLY A 183 -1.67 8.45 -16.78
C GLY A 183 -2.15 9.06 -18.10
N ARG A 184 -3.43 8.89 -18.46
CA ARG A 184 -3.96 9.38 -19.74
C ARG A 184 -3.95 10.90 -19.85
N ASN A 185 -3.44 11.40 -20.98
CA ASN A 185 -3.52 12.82 -21.32
C ASN A 185 -4.97 13.31 -21.35
N GLY A 186 -5.25 14.42 -20.66
CA GLY A 186 -6.60 15.00 -20.56
C GLY A 186 -7.48 14.40 -19.45
N SER A 187 -6.95 13.49 -18.61
CA SER A 187 -7.65 13.12 -17.38
C SER A 187 -7.65 14.27 -16.37
N THR A 188 -8.80 14.55 -15.76
CA THR A 188 -8.92 15.55 -14.67
C THR A 188 -8.20 15.13 -13.39
N TYR A 189 -7.84 13.85 -13.27
CA TYR A 189 -7.12 13.29 -12.12
C TYR A 189 -5.69 12.88 -12.46
N GLN A 190 -5.19 13.31 -13.64
CA GLN A 190 -3.85 12.96 -14.11
C GLN A 190 -2.79 13.34 -13.07
N ASP A 191 -1.87 12.42 -12.82
CA ASP A 191 -0.79 12.60 -11.85
C ASP A 191 0.40 11.73 -12.24
N LEU A 192 1.15 12.22 -13.22
CA LEU A 192 2.31 11.54 -13.75
C LEU A 192 3.41 11.38 -12.70
N ASN A 193 3.51 12.30 -11.74
CA ASN A 193 4.49 12.17 -10.66
C ASN A 193 4.18 10.95 -9.79
N PHE A 194 2.91 10.76 -9.39
CA PHE A 194 2.51 9.60 -8.61
C PHE A 194 2.76 8.29 -9.37
N ILE A 195 2.26 8.15 -10.60
CA ILE A 195 2.40 6.89 -11.33
C ILE A 195 3.84 6.58 -11.74
N ASN A 196 4.62 7.58 -12.14
CA ASN A 196 5.97 7.37 -12.65
C ASN A 196 6.99 7.17 -11.52
N ASN A 197 6.93 8.02 -10.47
CA ASN A 197 7.95 8.05 -9.42
C ASN A 197 7.60 7.21 -8.19
N TYR A 198 6.32 6.91 -7.94
CA TYR A 198 5.91 6.08 -6.80
C TYR A 198 5.48 4.68 -7.22
N LEU A 199 4.81 4.53 -8.37
CA LEU A 199 4.30 3.23 -8.83
C LEU A 199 5.18 2.57 -9.91
N GLY A 200 6.01 3.35 -10.61
CA GLY A 200 7.03 2.84 -11.54
C GLY A 200 6.53 2.43 -12.93
N TRP A 201 5.43 3.02 -13.42
CA TRP A 201 4.88 2.65 -14.72
C TRP A 201 4.29 3.84 -15.49
N ASP A 202 4.27 3.72 -16.82
CA ASP A 202 3.57 4.63 -17.74
C ASP A 202 2.29 3.97 -18.27
N PHE A 203 1.24 4.76 -18.47
CA PHE A 203 0.02 4.32 -19.15
C PHE A 203 0.28 4.14 -20.66
N VAL A 204 -0.23 3.04 -21.22
CA VAL A 204 -0.09 2.72 -22.64
C VAL A 204 -1.43 2.78 -23.35
N ALA A 205 -2.42 2.05 -22.86
CA ALA A 205 -3.72 1.96 -23.51
C ALA A 205 -4.82 1.50 -22.56
N ASP A 206 -6.01 2.03 -22.83
CA ASP A 206 -7.26 1.60 -22.24
C ASP A 206 -7.78 0.37 -23.02
N ARG A 207 -7.53 -0.81 -22.45
CA ARG A 207 -7.74 -2.18 -22.95
C ARG A 207 -6.80 -2.70 -24.07
N PRO A 208 -6.46 -4.00 -24.05
CA PRO A 208 -5.77 -4.69 -25.15
C PRO A 208 -6.72 -5.25 -26.24
N GLY A 209 -7.91 -4.65 -26.43
CA GLY A 209 -8.78 -4.92 -27.58
C GLY A 209 -9.86 -6.01 -27.43
N ALA A 210 -10.05 -6.64 -26.27
CA ALA A 210 -11.20 -7.52 -25.96
C ALA A 210 -11.56 -7.52 -24.46
N SER A 211 -12.77 -7.97 -24.09
CA SER A 211 -13.26 -8.01 -22.70
C SER A 211 -12.77 -9.20 -21.87
N GLN A 212 -12.24 -10.24 -22.52
CA GLN A 212 -11.62 -11.37 -21.86
C GLN A 212 -10.16 -11.42 -22.27
N GLN A 213 -9.27 -11.43 -21.29
CA GLN A 213 -7.84 -11.37 -21.53
C GLN A 213 -7.13 -12.52 -20.85
N GLY A 214 -6.29 -13.22 -21.62
CA GLY A 214 -5.34 -14.16 -21.06
C GLY A 214 -4.19 -13.39 -20.41
N LEU A 215 -3.88 -13.75 -19.17
CA LEU A 215 -2.72 -13.27 -18.43
C LEU A 215 -1.68 -14.39 -18.33
N ILE A 216 -0.42 -13.99 -18.16
CA ILE A 216 0.67 -14.89 -17.82
C ILE A 216 1.60 -14.22 -16.82
N GLY A 217 1.93 -14.93 -15.75
CA GLY A 217 2.90 -14.46 -14.77
C GLY A 217 4.29 -14.34 -15.40
N SER A 218 5.00 -13.26 -15.06
CA SER A 218 6.34 -12.96 -15.55
C SER A 218 7.34 -13.02 -14.40
N TYR A 219 7.59 -11.91 -13.69
CA TYR A 219 8.49 -11.90 -12.54
C TYR A 219 7.93 -12.70 -11.35
N ILE A 220 6.61 -12.63 -11.15
CA ILE A 220 5.91 -13.44 -10.14
C ILE A 220 5.02 -14.47 -10.83
N ASN A 221 4.83 -15.64 -10.18
CA ASN A 221 4.07 -16.75 -10.75
C ASN A 221 4.50 -17.08 -12.19
N SER A 222 5.81 -17.06 -12.44
CA SER A 222 6.37 -17.13 -13.79
C SER A 222 5.82 -18.31 -14.60
N GLY A 223 5.31 -18.03 -15.80
CA GLY A 223 4.73 -19.01 -16.70
C GLY A 223 3.33 -19.51 -16.32
N LEU A 224 2.80 -19.14 -15.15
CA LEU A 224 1.45 -19.54 -14.77
C LEU A 224 0.40 -18.75 -15.54
N ALA A 225 -0.55 -19.50 -16.10
CA ALA A 225 -1.63 -19.00 -16.92
C ALA A 225 -2.83 -18.57 -16.05
N ASP A 226 -3.26 -17.31 -16.22
CA ASP A 226 -4.45 -16.71 -15.60
C ASP A 226 -5.29 -15.99 -16.65
N SER A 227 -6.45 -15.46 -16.25
CA SER A 227 -7.22 -14.57 -17.08
C SER A 227 -7.89 -13.47 -16.27
N THR A 228 -8.34 -12.43 -16.96
CA THR A 228 -9.21 -11.40 -16.40
C THR A 228 -10.40 -11.18 -17.33
N ILE A 229 -11.55 -10.86 -16.74
CA ILE A 229 -12.78 -10.51 -17.45
C ILE A 229 -13.24 -9.10 -17.07
N GLY A 230 -13.69 -8.33 -18.05
CA GLY A 230 -14.13 -6.97 -17.79
C GLY A 230 -13.78 -6.07 -18.95
N SER A 231 -14.44 -4.93 -19.00
CA SER A 231 -14.37 -4.09 -20.18
C SER A 231 -13.06 -3.29 -20.29
N TRP A 232 -12.37 -3.05 -19.16
CA TRP A 232 -11.32 -2.03 -19.08
C TRP A 232 -10.06 -2.45 -18.29
N PRO A 233 -9.45 -3.64 -18.53
CA PRO A 233 -8.15 -3.92 -17.94
C PRO A 233 -7.06 -3.04 -18.59
N GLU A 234 -6.14 -2.53 -17.77
CA GLU A 234 -5.15 -1.53 -18.18
C GLU A 234 -3.93 -2.13 -18.86
N VAL A 235 -3.43 -1.43 -19.88
CA VAL A 235 -2.12 -1.72 -20.46
C VAL A 235 -1.13 -0.68 -19.94
N ILE A 236 -0.14 -1.14 -19.20
CA ILE A 236 0.92 -0.33 -18.61
C ILE A 236 2.29 -0.86 -19.04
N LYS A 237 3.30 -0.01 -18.94
CA LYS A 237 4.70 -0.39 -19.17
C LYS A 237 5.58 0.14 -18.05
N LYS A 238 6.78 -0.43 -17.92
CA LYS A 238 7.80 0.12 -17.02
C LYS A 238 8.09 1.58 -17.37
N HIS A 239 8.16 2.43 -16.36
CA HIS A 239 8.57 3.82 -16.56
C HIS A 239 10.09 3.89 -16.74
N ASN A 240 10.58 4.48 -17.83
CA ASN A 240 12.01 4.46 -18.17
C ASN A 240 12.85 5.37 -17.25
N GLN A 241 13.13 4.91 -16.03
CA GLN A 241 14.03 5.56 -15.08
C GLN A 241 15.28 4.72 -14.84
N PRO A 242 16.47 5.22 -15.21
CA PRO A 242 17.75 4.60 -14.87
C PRO A 242 17.87 4.40 -13.35
N GLY A 243 18.17 3.17 -12.91
CA GLY A 243 18.43 2.85 -11.50
C GLY A 243 17.24 2.33 -10.68
N THR A 244 16.03 2.26 -11.24
CA THR A 244 14.86 1.73 -10.52
C THR A 244 14.69 0.21 -10.70
N SER A 245 14.32 -0.48 -9.62
CA SER A 245 14.08 -1.94 -9.62
C SER A 245 12.64 -2.25 -10.04
N GLN A 246 12.27 -1.83 -11.25
CA GLN A 246 10.95 -2.07 -11.83
C GLN A 246 10.86 -3.45 -12.51
N HIS A 247 9.77 -4.15 -12.26
CA HIS A 247 9.56 -5.52 -12.71
C HIS A 247 8.22 -5.68 -13.41
N VAL A 248 8.22 -6.38 -14.55
CA VAL A 248 6.97 -6.81 -15.18
C VAL A 248 6.45 -8.02 -14.40
N LEU A 249 5.34 -7.84 -13.68
CA LEU A 249 4.77 -8.88 -12.82
C LEU A 249 3.91 -9.84 -13.63
N TYR A 250 3.04 -9.30 -14.49
CA TYR A 250 2.17 -10.05 -15.39
C TYR A 250 2.09 -9.39 -16.76
N LEU A 251 2.01 -10.21 -17.79
CA LEU A 251 1.81 -9.82 -19.18
C LEU A 251 0.43 -10.26 -19.67
N TYR A 252 -0.08 -9.56 -20.68
CA TYR A 252 -1.12 -10.13 -21.53
C TYR A 252 -0.52 -11.24 -22.39
N ARG A 253 -1.17 -12.42 -22.43
CA ARG A 253 -0.64 -13.60 -23.14
C ARG A 253 -0.45 -13.33 -24.63
N ARG A 254 -1.31 -12.52 -25.24
CA ARG A 254 -1.19 -12.08 -26.65
C ARG A 254 0.05 -11.23 -26.90
N HIS A 255 0.59 -10.62 -25.86
CA HIS A 255 1.72 -9.68 -25.90
C HIS A 255 2.89 -10.17 -25.04
N ILE A 256 3.05 -11.49 -24.89
CA ILE A 256 4.11 -12.07 -24.03
C ILE A 256 5.53 -11.64 -24.42
N ASN A 257 5.76 -11.32 -25.69
CA ASN A 257 7.05 -10.87 -26.21
C ASN A 257 7.19 -9.33 -26.19
N ASN A 258 6.21 -8.59 -25.67
CA ASN A 258 6.23 -7.14 -25.56
C ASN A 258 6.11 -6.68 -24.11
N PRO A 259 7.22 -6.37 -23.42
CA PRO A 259 7.19 -5.90 -22.03
C PRO A 259 6.51 -4.53 -21.87
N ASP A 260 6.34 -3.76 -22.96
CA ASP A 260 5.60 -2.49 -22.96
C ASP A 260 4.08 -2.69 -23.07
N SER A 261 3.61 -3.92 -22.95
CA SER A 261 2.18 -4.27 -22.90
C SER A 261 1.90 -5.16 -21.69
N ALA A 262 2.31 -4.68 -20.52
CA ALA A 262 2.12 -5.37 -19.26
C ALA A 262 0.72 -5.13 -18.67
N HIS A 263 0.27 -6.13 -17.91
CA HIS A 263 -0.93 -6.04 -17.09
C HIS A 263 -0.59 -5.57 -15.66
N ALA A 264 0.61 -5.90 -15.19
CA ALA A 264 1.04 -5.54 -13.85
C ALA A 264 2.53 -5.21 -13.81
N ILE A 265 2.85 -4.14 -13.07
CA ILE A 265 4.21 -3.65 -12.83
C ILE A 265 4.44 -3.54 -11.34
N GLY A 266 5.62 -3.95 -10.90
CA GLY A 266 6.10 -3.77 -9.54
C GLY A 266 7.31 -2.85 -9.51
N MET A 267 7.53 -2.20 -8.38
CA MET A 267 8.66 -1.32 -8.14
C MET A 267 9.19 -1.56 -6.73
N TYR A 268 10.50 -1.80 -6.63
CA TYR A 268 11.22 -1.66 -5.36
C TYR A 268 11.92 -0.30 -5.30
N GLU A 269 11.77 0.35 -4.16
CA GLU A 269 12.42 1.60 -3.81
C GLU A 269 13.08 1.49 -2.44
N GLU A 270 13.93 2.46 -2.10
CA GLU A 270 14.65 2.47 -0.82
C GLU A 270 13.70 2.36 0.38
N LYS A 271 12.56 3.05 0.33
CA LYS A 271 11.62 3.18 1.45
C LYS A 271 10.30 2.45 1.26
N TRP A 272 10.01 2.00 0.04
CA TRP A 272 8.73 1.35 -0.24
C TRP A 272 8.82 0.32 -1.37
N ASN A 273 7.87 -0.60 -1.38
CA ASN A 273 7.66 -1.54 -2.47
C ASN A 273 6.20 -1.46 -2.92
N VAL A 274 5.97 -1.42 -4.24
CA VAL A 274 4.62 -1.37 -4.82
C VAL A 274 4.42 -2.46 -5.85
N ALA A 275 3.21 -3.04 -5.89
CA ALA A 275 2.72 -3.84 -7.00
C ALA A 275 1.40 -3.24 -7.52
N THR A 276 1.35 -2.89 -8.81
CA THR A 276 0.13 -2.38 -9.47
C THR A 276 -0.38 -3.39 -10.48
N PHE A 277 -1.66 -3.76 -10.36
CA PHE A 277 -2.38 -4.60 -11.29
C PHE A 277 -3.49 -3.79 -11.95
N GLY A 278 -3.47 -3.79 -13.28
CA GLY A 278 -4.43 -3.08 -14.13
C GLY A 278 -5.84 -3.67 -14.18
N THR A 279 -6.29 -4.36 -13.14
CA THR A 279 -7.62 -4.96 -13.11
C THR A 279 -8.13 -5.08 -11.68
N ASP A 280 -9.45 -5.16 -11.54
CA ASP A 280 -10.09 -5.42 -10.25
C ASP A 280 -9.78 -6.83 -9.74
N VAL A 281 -9.77 -7.06 -8.43
CA VAL A 281 -9.60 -8.43 -7.92
C VAL A 281 -10.73 -9.36 -8.38
N ARG A 282 -11.98 -8.86 -8.38
CA ARG A 282 -13.17 -9.63 -8.79
C ARG A 282 -13.16 -10.09 -10.24
N SER A 283 -12.33 -9.53 -11.12
CA SER A 283 -12.28 -9.86 -12.56
C SER A 283 -11.36 -11.04 -12.84
N ILE A 284 -10.46 -11.35 -11.92
CA ILE A 284 -9.45 -12.39 -12.07
C ILE A 284 -10.13 -13.77 -12.15
N ARG A 285 -9.80 -14.55 -13.17
CA ARG A 285 -10.32 -15.88 -13.46
C ARG A 285 -9.18 -16.84 -13.75
N ASN A 286 -9.47 -18.12 -13.65
CA ASN A 286 -8.51 -19.12 -14.10
C ASN A 286 -8.49 -19.12 -15.63
N ALA A 287 -7.33 -19.32 -16.24
CA ALA A 287 -7.28 -19.53 -17.69
C ALA A 287 -7.63 -20.96 -18.07
N ASN A 288 -8.01 -21.17 -19.33
CA ASN A 288 -7.93 -22.49 -19.92
C ASN A 288 -6.45 -22.97 -19.88
N GLY A 289 -6.22 -24.16 -19.32
CA GLY A 289 -4.88 -24.69 -19.02
C GLY A 289 -4.16 -23.98 -17.87
N GLY A 290 -4.86 -23.17 -17.07
CA GLY A 290 -4.32 -22.50 -15.89
C GLY A 290 -4.03 -23.44 -14.73
N ALA A 291 -3.20 -22.98 -13.79
CA ALA A 291 -2.83 -23.78 -12.61
C ALA A 291 -4.04 -24.04 -11.70
N SER A 292 -4.00 -25.14 -10.96
CA SER A 292 -4.98 -25.43 -9.91
C SER A 292 -4.95 -24.38 -8.79
N GLY A 293 -6.06 -24.28 -8.05
CA GLY A 293 -6.25 -23.30 -6.99
C GLY A 293 -6.94 -22.01 -7.44
N GLY A 294 -7.25 -21.15 -6.48
CA GLY A 294 -7.91 -19.87 -6.74
C GLY A 294 -6.94 -18.88 -7.42
N PRO A 295 -7.27 -18.34 -8.61
CA PRO A 295 -6.38 -17.40 -9.32
C PRO A 295 -6.18 -16.10 -8.51
N VAL A 296 -7.22 -15.65 -7.79
CA VAL A 296 -7.13 -14.53 -6.84
C VAL A 296 -6.16 -14.84 -5.70
N HIS A 297 -6.23 -16.04 -5.12
CA HIS A 297 -5.29 -16.47 -4.07
C HIS A 297 -3.85 -16.44 -4.58
N ARG A 298 -3.58 -17.04 -5.75
CA ARG A 298 -2.22 -17.04 -6.32
C ARG A 298 -1.71 -15.64 -6.63
N ILE A 299 -2.51 -14.80 -7.27
CA ILE A 299 -2.08 -13.45 -7.66
C ILE A 299 -1.86 -12.57 -6.43
N LEU A 300 -2.80 -12.57 -5.47
CA LEU A 300 -2.65 -11.76 -4.26
C LEU A 300 -1.51 -12.25 -3.38
N LYS A 301 -1.36 -13.56 -3.17
CA LYS A 301 -0.20 -14.10 -2.43
C LYS A 301 1.11 -13.68 -3.09
N ALA A 302 1.21 -13.83 -4.41
CA ALA A 302 2.43 -13.47 -5.12
C ALA A 302 2.71 -11.95 -5.11
N ALA A 303 1.66 -11.11 -5.09
CA ALA A 303 1.80 -9.68 -4.89
C ALA A 303 2.30 -9.34 -3.47
N ILE A 304 1.79 -10.02 -2.44
CA ILE A 304 2.25 -9.91 -1.06
C ILE A 304 3.71 -10.34 -0.94
N ASP A 305 4.06 -11.51 -1.47
CA ASP A 305 5.43 -12.01 -1.49
C ASP A 305 6.35 -11.01 -2.23
N TYR A 306 5.89 -10.40 -3.33
CA TYR A 306 6.64 -9.40 -4.06
C TYR A 306 6.95 -8.17 -3.21
N VAL A 307 5.95 -7.52 -2.62
CA VAL A 307 6.20 -6.31 -1.81
C VAL A 307 6.99 -6.60 -0.53
N ASN A 308 7.04 -7.86 -0.09
CA ASN A 308 7.91 -8.33 0.99
C ASN A 308 9.31 -8.74 0.52
N GLU A 309 9.62 -8.62 -0.78
CA GLU A 309 10.88 -9.09 -1.39
C GLU A 309 11.12 -10.60 -1.17
N GLU A 310 10.05 -11.36 -0.98
CA GLU A 310 10.03 -12.82 -0.85
C GLU A 310 9.74 -13.49 -2.21
N ALA A 311 9.26 -12.73 -3.20
CA ALA A 311 9.08 -13.22 -4.55
C ALA A 311 10.42 -13.30 -5.28
N SER A 312 10.98 -14.51 -5.37
CA SER A 312 12.17 -14.74 -6.18
C SER A 312 11.81 -14.70 -7.67
N GLY A 313 12.19 -13.64 -8.37
CA GLY A 313 12.10 -13.59 -9.84
C GLY A 313 12.95 -14.64 -10.58
N LEU A 314 13.85 -15.36 -9.89
CA LEU A 314 14.75 -16.35 -10.47
C LEU A 314 15.20 -17.48 -9.52
N SER A 315 14.43 -17.90 -8.49
CA SER A 315 14.81 -19.13 -7.76
C SER A 315 14.29 -20.38 -8.48
N GLY A 316 15.02 -20.79 -9.51
CA GLY A 316 15.01 -22.20 -9.87
C GLY A 316 15.68 -22.95 -8.72
N VAL A 317 15.02 -23.95 -8.14
CA VAL A 317 15.75 -25.02 -7.45
C VAL A 317 16.45 -25.79 -8.55
N TYR A 318 17.74 -25.53 -8.75
CA TYR A 318 18.54 -26.28 -9.70
C TYR A 318 19.04 -27.54 -8.99
N PHE A 319 18.74 -28.69 -9.60
CA PHE A 319 19.38 -29.96 -9.25
C PHE A 319 20.50 -30.17 -10.26
N TYR A 320 21.73 -30.30 -9.78
CA TYR A 320 22.82 -30.82 -10.62
C TYR A 320 23.23 -32.19 -10.09
N ARG A 321 23.46 -33.11 -11.03
CA ARG A 321 24.02 -34.43 -10.73
C ARG A 321 25.54 -34.32 -10.85
N LEU A 322 26.24 -34.49 -9.74
CA LEU A 322 27.69 -34.67 -9.77
C LEU A 322 27.99 -36.10 -10.20
N HIS A 323 28.78 -36.27 -11.26
CA HIS A 323 29.25 -37.57 -11.75
C HIS A 323 30.77 -37.59 -11.76
N SER A 324 31.36 -38.56 -11.07
CA SER A 324 32.70 -39.07 -11.36
C SER A 324 32.63 -40.60 -11.49
N ALA A 325 33.73 -41.26 -11.86
CA ALA A 325 33.76 -42.69 -12.17
C ALA A 325 33.10 -43.57 -11.08
N ASP A 326 33.26 -43.19 -9.81
CA ASP A 326 32.76 -43.94 -8.65
C ASP A 326 31.80 -43.15 -7.75
N PHE A 327 31.33 -41.96 -8.19
CA PHE A 327 30.48 -41.09 -7.36
C PHE A 327 29.33 -40.47 -8.15
N ILE A 328 28.12 -40.70 -7.65
CA ILE A 328 26.89 -40.06 -8.14
C ILE A 328 26.17 -39.44 -6.95
N ASP A 329 25.98 -38.11 -7.00
CA ASP A 329 25.22 -37.40 -5.96
C ASP A 329 24.40 -36.26 -6.57
N VAL A 330 23.22 -36.00 -6.00
CA VAL A 330 22.31 -34.95 -6.43
C VAL A 330 22.26 -33.91 -5.31
N LYS A 331 22.84 -32.73 -5.58
CA LYS A 331 22.83 -31.63 -4.61
C LYS A 331 21.73 -30.63 -4.94
N ARG A 332 21.01 -30.21 -3.88
CA ARG A 332 20.05 -29.10 -3.93
C ARG A 332 20.82 -27.81 -3.69
N MET A 333 20.79 -26.89 -4.65
CA MET A 333 21.32 -25.54 -4.46
C MET A 333 20.21 -24.51 -4.65
N VAL A 334 20.15 -23.55 -3.73
CA VAL A 334 19.29 -22.38 -3.84
C VAL A 334 20.19 -21.25 -4.30
N LEU A 335 19.97 -20.77 -5.53
CA LEU A 335 20.64 -19.56 -5.99
C LEU A 335 19.92 -18.36 -5.38
N LEU A 336 20.51 -17.80 -4.34
CA LEU A 336 20.16 -16.47 -3.85
C LEU A 336 21.02 -15.49 -4.65
N LYS A 337 20.39 -14.59 -5.41
CA LYS A 337 21.11 -13.48 -6.05
C LYS A 337 20.84 -12.21 -5.27
#